data_AF-A0A2D9X2G9-F1
#
_entry.id   AF-A0A2D9X2G9-F1
#
_cell.length_a   1.000
_cell.length_b   1.000
_cell.length_c   1.000
_cell.angle_alpha   90.00
_cell.angle_beta   90.00
_cell.angle_gamma   90.00
#
_symmetry.space_group_name_H-M   'P 1'
#
loop_
_entity.id
_entity.type
_entity.pdbx_description
1 polymer ?
#
loop_
_entity_poly.entity_id
_entity_poly.type
_entity_poly.pdbx_seq_one_letter_code
_entity_poly.pdbx_strand_id
1 'polypeptide(L)'
;MNCFVYQKHIDLHAVSALEAIHGFMNLGHCKGLTRFVHWIIDADTELSSADFLSLITAKSYYLLNPNKEDFVTELLPSTDKEVNSVFIDVFSKQPFDNTTLLHKINQHCGVAIKTIQKRITWQCDVDSSQDPKEFVSSHLLPSDRQVGILANPIYESFCFLGN
;
A
#
# COMPACT_ATOMS: atom_id res chain seq x y z
N MET A 1 1.01 13.18 -6.36
CA MET A 1 0.31 12.09 -7.10
C MET A 1 0.48 10.79 -6.33
N ASN A 2 -0.54 9.94 -6.28
CA ASN A 2 -0.48 8.63 -5.63
C ASN A 2 -0.53 7.51 -6.68
N CYS A 3 0.19 6.43 -6.44
CA CYS A 3 0.20 5.23 -7.26
C CYS A 3 0.21 4.00 -6.36
N PHE A 4 -0.83 3.20 -6.42
CA PHE A 4 -0.98 1.96 -5.65
C PHE A 4 -0.79 0.79 -6.60
N VAL A 5 0.37 0.16 -6.52
CA VAL A 5 0.76 -0.98 -7.37
C VAL A 5 0.31 -2.27 -6.70
N TYR A 6 -0.36 -3.14 -7.45
CA TYR A 6 -0.82 -4.45 -6.99
C TYR A 6 -0.38 -5.55 -7.95
N GLN A 7 -0.34 -6.79 -7.45
CA GLN A 7 -0.05 -7.96 -8.29
C GLN A 7 -1.30 -8.36 -9.08
N LYS A 8 -1.15 -8.60 -10.38
CA LYS A 8 -2.23 -9.11 -11.25
C LYS A 8 -2.65 -10.53 -10.88
N HIS A 9 -1.74 -11.26 -10.24
CA HIS A 9 -1.96 -12.60 -9.69
C HIS A 9 -1.94 -12.55 -8.16
N ILE A 10 -2.11 -13.71 -7.54
CA ILE A 10 -2.15 -13.86 -6.09
C ILE A 10 -0.88 -13.27 -5.44
N ASP A 11 -1.05 -12.28 -4.55
CA ASP A 11 0.03 -11.78 -3.69
C ASP A 11 0.22 -12.72 -2.50
N LEU A 12 1.29 -13.52 -2.55
CA LEU A 12 1.65 -14.47 -1.50
C LEU A 12 1.94 -13.80 -0.15
N HIS A 13 2.38 -12.54 -0.13
CA HIS A 13 2.57 -11.80 1.13
C HIS A 13 1.23 -11.48 1.79
N ALA A 14 0.23 -11.09 1.00
CA ALA A 14 -1.11 -10.81 1.50
C ALA A 14 -1.78 -12.11 1.98
N VAL A 15 -1.68 -13.20 1.22
CA VAL A 15 -2.19 -14.51 1.63
C VAL A 15 -1.53 -14.98 2.92
N SER A 16 -0.20 -14.94 3.00
CA SER A 16 0.52 -15.37 4.20
C SER A 16 0.16 -14.55 5.44
N ALA A 17 -0.07 -13.24 5.29
CA ALA A 17 -0.47 -12.38 6.39
C ALA A 17 -1.92 -12.68 6.82
N LEU A 18 -2.84 -12.89 5.87
CA LEU A 18 -4.23 -13.26 6.18
C LEU A 18 -4.31 -14.61 6.91
N GLU A 19 -3.57 -15.62 6.45
CA GLU A 19 -3.46 -16.92 7.11
C GLU A 19 -2.91 -16.79 8.53
N ALA A 20 -1.96 -15.87 8.77
CA ALA A 20 -1.45 -15.63 10.11
C ALA A 20 -2.49 -14.95 11.02
N ILE A 21 -3.27 -14.00 10.48
CA ILE A 21 -4.38 -13.34 11.19
C ILE A 21 -5.45 -14.37 11.57
N HIS A 22 -5.80 -15.28 10.68
CA HIS A 22 -6.80 -16.32 10.95
C HIS A 22 -6.28 -17.43 11.85
N GLY A 23 -5.15 -18.03 11.49
CA GLY A 23 -4.64 -19.23 12.15
C GLY A 23 -3.92 -18.95 13.46
N PHE A 24 -3.05 -17.94 13.50
CA PHE A 24 -2.24 -17.65 14.70
C PHE A 24 -2.90 -16.66 15.64
N MET A 25 -3.54 -15.62 15.10
CA MET A 25 -4.18 -14.58 15.91
C MET A 25 -5.66 -14.90 16.22
N ASN A 26 -6.24 -15.91 15.55
CA ASN A 26 -7.64 -16.32 15.69
C ASN A 26 -8.65 -15.18 15.41
N LEU A 27 -8.35 -14.35 14.40
CA LEU A 27 -9.13 -13.16 14.04
C LEU A 27 -9.89 -13.36 12.72
N GLY A 28 -10.91 -14.22 12.73
CA GLY A 28 -11.74 -14.53 11.54
C GLY A 28 -12.66 -13.40 11.05
N HIS A 29 -12.63 -12.24 11.71
CA HIS A 29 -13.35 -11.02 11.32
C HIS A 29 -12.68 -10.27 10.16
N CYS A 30 -11.37 -10.41 9.98
CA CYS A 30 -10.69 -9.87 8.80
C CYS A 30 -10.96 -10.81 7.61
N LYS A 31 -11.90 -10.49 6.72
CA LYS A 31 -12.31 -11.38 5.61
C LYS A 31 -11.36 -11.30 4.42
N GLY A 32 -10.74 -10.15 4.21
CA GLY A 32 -9.86 -9.88 3.09
C GLY A 32 -8.66 -9.06 3.50
N LEU A 33 -7.53 -9.35 2.86
CA LEU A 33 -6.33 -8.55 2.99
C LEU A 33 -5.72 -8.35 1.60
N THR A 34 -5.62 -7.09 1.20
CA THR A 34 -4.94 -6.71 -0.05
C THR A 34 -3.75 -5.83 0.27
N ARG A 35 -2.66 -6.02 -0.47
CA ARG A 35 -1.41 -5.29 -0.31
C ARG A 35 -1.10 -4.49 -1.56
N PHE A 36 -0.72 -3.23 -1.37
CA PHE A 36 -0.27 -2.35 -2.43
C PHE A 36 1.13 -1.83 -2.11
N VAL A 37 1.98 -1.72 -3.13
CA VAL A 37 3.15 -0.84 -3.07
C VAL A 37 2.69 0.57 -3.42
N HIS A 38 2.77 1.48 -2.45
CA HIS A 38 2.28 2.83 -2.60
C HIS A 38 3.44 3.80 -2.87
N TRP A 39 3.44 4.39 -4.06
CA TRP A 39 4.34 5.47 -4.44
C TRP A 39 3.64 6.82 -4.31
N ILE A 40 4.24 7.70 -3.51
CA ILE A 40 3.85 9.11 -3.42
C ILE A 40 4.88 9.91 -4.20
N ILE A 41 4.41 10.57 -5.26
CA ILE A 41 5.26 11.21 -6.26
C ILE A 41 4.91 12.70 -6.34
N ASP A 42 5.91 13.55 -6.17
CA ASP A 42 5.84 14.99 -6.44
C ASP A 42 6.66 15.29 -7.69
N ALA A 43 6.00 15.83 -8.73
CA ALA A 43 6.63 16.11 -10.00
C ALA A 43 6.03 17.37 -10.64
N ASP A 44 6.86 18.09 -11.40
CA ASP A 44 6.41 19.20 -12.23
C ASP A 44 5.80 18.66 -13.51
N THR A 45 4.47 18.53 -13.53
CA THR A 45 3.74 18.04 -14.70
C THR A 45 2.30 18.58 -14.72
N GLU A 46 1.76 18.74 -15.93
CA GLU A 46 0.35 19.05 -16.16
C GLU A 46 -0.47 17.78 -16.45
N LEU A 47 0.18 16.61 -16.55
CA LEU A 47 -0.49 15.35 -16.81
C LEU A 47 -1.33 14.91 -15.61
N SER A 48 -2.41 14.16 -15.90
CA SER A 48 -3.12 13.44 -14.86
C SER A 48 -2.23 12.39 -14.20
N SER A 49 -2.53 11.99 -12.96
CA SER A 49 -1.75 10.94 -12.27
C SER A 49 -1.66 9.65 -13.11
N ALA A 50 -2.77 9.25 -13.76
CA ALA A 50 -2.82 8.04 -14.58
C ALA A 50 -1.96 8.15 -15.85
N ASP A 51 -2.03 9.28 -16.56
CA ASP A 51 -1.24 9.51 -17.77
C ASP A 51 0.26 9.61 -17.45
N PHE A 52 0.59 10.30 -16.36
CA PHE A 52 1.98 10.42 -15.88
C PHE A 52 2.58 9.06 -15.53
N LEU A 53 1.84 8.21 -14.82
CA LEU A 53 2.28 6.86 -14.46
C LEU A 53 2.35 5.94 -15.68
N SER A 54 1.41 6.05 -16.62
CA SER A 54 1.44 5.30 -17.89
C SER A 54 2.67 5.66 -18.72
N LEU A 55 3.06 6.94 -18.76
CA LEU A 55 4.28 7.39 -19.43
C LEU A 55 5.54 6.75 -18.81
N ILE A 56 5.64 6.71 -17.48
CA ILE A 56 6.80 6.15 -16.78
C ILE A 56 6.89 4.64 -16.99
N THR A 57 5.76 3.93 -16.87
CA THR A 57 5.69 2.46 -16.92
C THR A 57 5.78 1.91 -18.34
N ALA A 58 5.39 2.68 -19.35
CA ALA A 58 5.63 2.34 -20.75
C ALA A 58 7.12 2.38 -21.11
N LYS A 59 7.91 3.20 -20.42
CA LYS A 59 9.34 3.40 -20.70
C LYS A 59 10.26 2.69 -19.72
N SER A 60 9.77 2.23 -18.57
CA SER A 60 10.63 1.69 -17.51
C SER A 60 9.88 0.75 -16.57
N TYR A 61 10.66 -0.07 -15.85
CA TYR A 61 10.17 -0.95 -14.79
C TYR A 61 10.51 -0.45 -13.39
N TYR A 62 10.84 0.84 -13.26
CA TYR A 62 11.36 1.40 -12.00
C TYR A 62 10.31 1.46 -10.89
N LEU A 63 9.04 1.67 -11.23
CA LEU A 63 7.94 1.77 -10.26
C LEU A 63 7.12 0.48 -10.14
N LEU A 64 6.97 -0.24 -11.26
CA LEU A 64 6.27 -1.53 -11.33
C LEU A 64 6.72 -2.31 -12.57
N ASN A 65 6.47 -3.61 -12.56
CA ASN A 65 6.62 -4.49 -13.70
C ASN A 65 5.24 -4.77 -14.35
N PRO A 66 4.91 -4.18 -15.50
CA PRO A 66 3.58 -4.27 -16.10
C PRO A 66 3.19 -5.69 -16.55
N ASN A 67 4.16 -6.61 -16.64
CA ASN A 67 3.88 -8.02 -16.94
C ASN A 67 3.30 -8.77 -15.73
N LYS A 68 3.56 -8.30 -14.50
CA LYS A 68 3.15 -8.98 -13.25
C LYS A 68 2.26 -8.12 -12.36
N GLU A 69 2.37 -6.82 -12.52
CA GLU A 69 1.78 -5.81 -11.65
C GLU A 69 0.97 -4.83 -12.49
N ASP A 70 0.00 -4.22 -11.85
CA ASP A 70 -0.74 -3.08 -12.38
C ASP A 70 -0.85 -1.99 -11.30
N PHE A 71 -1.47 -0.86 -11.63
CA PHE A 71 -1.65 0.21 -10.68
C PHE A 71 -3.05 0.84 -10.71
N VAL A 72 -3.43 1.43 -9.58
CA VAL A 72 -4.53 2.38 -9.48
C VAL A 72 -4.01 3.68 -8.85
N THR A 73 -4.66 4.81 -9.15
CA THR A 73 -4.30 6.11 -8.58
C THR A 73 -5.11 6.46 -7.34
N GLU A 74 -6.20 5.72 -7.11
CA GLU A 74 -7.12 5.88 -5.99
C GLU A 74 -7.52 4.50 -5.48
N LEU A 75 -7.63 4.37 -4.16
CA LEU A 75 -8.10 3.14 -3.52
C LEU A 75 -9.62 3.20 -3.42
N LEU A 76 -10.26 2.10 -3.82
CA LEU A 76 -11.70 1.94 -3.70
C LEU A 76 -11.98 0.90 -2.62
N PRO A 77 -12.95 1.14 -1.73
CA PRO A 77 -13.39 0.12 -0.78
C PRO A 77 -13.94 -1.10 -1.54
N SER A 78 -13.98 -2.23 -0.85
CA SER A 78 -14.63 -3.44 -1.34
C SER A 78 -16.08 -3.14 -1.74
N THR A 79 -16.52 -3.74 -2.84
CA THR A 79 -17.90 -3.65 -3.31
C THR A 79 -18.85 -4.52 -2.49
N ASP A 80 -18.30 -5.43 -1.67
CA ASP A 80 -19.08 -6.26 -0.77
C ASP A 80 -19.62 -5.42 0.39
N LYS A 81 -20.94 -5.44 0.56
CA LYS A 81 -21.65 -4.63 1.56
C LYS A 81 -21.52 -5.20 2.97
N GLU A 82 -21.10 -6.44 3.12
CA GLU A 82 -20.95 -7.10 4.42
C GLU A 82 -19.60 -6.80 5.09
N VAL A 83 -18.68 -6.16 4.37
CA VAL A 83 -17.36 -5.80 4.87
C VAL A 83 -17.10 -4.30 4.78
N ASN A 84 -16.29 -3.80 5.70
CA ASN A 84 -15.79 -2.44 5.65
C ASN A 84 -14.29 -2.46 5.39
N SER A 85 -13.85 -1.73 4.36
CA SER A 85 -12.44 -1.62 4.01
C SER A 85 -11.75 -0.53 4.82
N VAL A 86 -10.67 -0.91 5.49
CA VAL A 86 -9.79 0.00 6.23
C VAL A 86 -8.43 0.02 5.55
N PHE A 87 -7.95 1.21 5.21
CA PHE A 87 -6.67 1.40 4.54
C PHE A 87 -5.62 1.90 5.52
N ILE A 88 -4.44 1.27 5.48
CA ILE A 88 -3.32 1.59 6.36
C ILE A 88 -2.07 1.73 5.52
N ASP A 89 -1.43 2.89 5.59
CA ASP A 89 -0.09 3.09 5.08
C ASP A 89 0.93 2.67 6.14
N VAL A 90 1.90 1.86 5.74
CA VAL A 90 3.04 1.41 6.53
C VAL A 90 4.32 1.86 5.84
N PHE A 91 5.20 2.51 6.59
CA PHE A 91 6.40 3.14 6.04
C PHE A 91 7.56 3.09 7.03
N SER A 92 8.78 3.05 6.51
CA SER A 92 9.98 3.06 7.34
C SER A 92 10.08 4.35 8.15
N LYS A 93 10.45 4.23 9.43
CA LYS A 93 10.79 5.35 10.30
C LYS A 93 12.01 6.10 9.81
N GLN A 94 12.91 5.40 9.14
CA GLN A 94 14.07 6.00 8.49
C GLN A 94 13.75 6.29 7.03
N PRO A 95 13.88 7.55 6.57
CA PRO A 95 13.64 7.87 5.18
C PRO A 95 14.65 7.16 4.28
N PHE A 96 14.16 6.60 3.17
CA PHE A 96 15.02 6.03 2.14
C PHE A 96 15.53 7.14 1.22
N ASP A 97 16.82 7.12 0.92
CA ASP A 97 17.39 7.95 -0.14
C ASP A 97 17.00 7.40 -1.51
N ASN A 98 16.06 8.07 -2.17
CA ASN A 98 15.60 7.72 -3.51
C ASN A 98 16.30 8.51 -4.62
N THR A 99 17.40 9.22 -4.34
CA THR A 99 18.07 10.12 -5.31
C THR A 99 18.51 9.37 -6.57
N THR A 100 19.08 8.18 -6.44
CA THR A 100 19.49 7.37 -7.61
C THR A 100 18.29 6.91 -8.44
N LEU A 101 17.20 6.52 -7.80
CA LEU A 101 15.96 6.12 -8.48
C LEU A 101 15.37 7.30 -9.25
N LEU A 102 15.27 8.46 -8.60
CA LEU A 102 14.78 9.71 -9.20
C LEU A 102 15.60 10.11 -10.42
N HIS A 103 16.93 10.10 -10.30
CA HIS A 103 17.82 10.44 -11.41
C HIS A 103 17.59 9.53 -12.62
N LYS A 104 17.49 8.21 -12.40
CA LYS A 104 17.23 7.23 -13.45
C LYS A 104 15.87 7.42 -14.11
N ILE A 105 14.81 7.65 -13.34
CA ILE A 105 13.47 7.87 -13.88
C ILE A 105 13.44 9.18 -14.68
N ASN A 106 13.93 10.28 -14.11
CA ASN A 106 13.94 11.59 -14.77
C ASN A 106 14.71 11.54 -16.10
N GLN A 107 15.90 10.93 -16.10
CA GLN A 107 16.73 10.78 -17.30
C GLN A 107 16.09 9.87 -18.34
N HIS A 108 15.57 8.70 -17.96
CA HIS A 108 15.09 7.69 -18.90
C HIS A 108 13.68 7.98 -19.42
N CYS A 109 12.81 8.52 -18.57
CA CYS A 109 11.41 8.78 -18.92
C CYS A 109 11.19 10.21 -19.47
N GLY A 110 12.14 11.13 -19.24
CA GLY A 110 12.04 12.54 -19.63
C GLY A 110 11.03 13.30 -18.77
N VAL A 111 11.07 13.07 -17.47
CA VAL A 111 10.15 13.67 -16.48
C VAL A 111 10.91 14.47 -15.43
N ALA A 112 10.21 15.32 -14.68
CA ALA A 112 10.78 16.16 -13.64
C ALA A 112 10.17 15.82 -12.27
N ILE A 113 10.52 14.65 -11.73
CA ILE A 113 10.13 14.25 -10.37
C ILE A 113 11.06 14.93 -9.37
N LYS A 114 10.48 15.66 -8.41
CA LYS A 114 11.18 16.30 -7.29
C LYS A 114 11.42 15.33 -6.15
N THR A 115 10.37 14.61 -5.74
CA THR A 115 10.45 13.66 -4.64
C THR A 115 9.62 12.41 -4.95
N ILE A 116 10.10 11.28 -4.43
CA ILE A 116 9.38 10.02 -4.46
C ILE A 116 9.51 9.34 -3.09
N GLN A 117 8.40 8.81 -2.59
CA GLN A 117 8.36 8.04 -1.36
C GLN A 117 7.69 6.70 -1.63
N LYS A 118 8.22 5.65 -1.00
CA LYS A 118 7.66 4.30 -1.05
C LYS A 118 7.04 3.94 0.28
N ARG A 119 5.84 3.37 0.24
CA ARG A 119 5.12 2.81 1.38
C ARG A 119 4.49 1.47 0.98
N ILE A 120 3.99 0.75 1.96
CA ILE A 120 3.09 -0.39 1.75
C ILE A 120 1.72 0.03 2.26
N THR A 121 0.69 -0.08 1.42
CA THR A 121 -0.68 0.12 1.86
C THR A 121 -1.36 -1.24 2.03
N TRP A 122 -1.94 -1.48 3.20
CA TRP A 122 -2.82 -2.60 3.46
C TRP A 122 -4.27 -2.14 3.33
N GLN A 123 -5.08 -2.89 2.58
CA GLN A 123 -6.52 -2.84 2.64
C GLN A 123 -6.99 -4.03 3.46
N CYS A 124 -7.59 -3.77 4.62
CA CYS A 124 -8.18 -4.77 5.48
C CYS A 124 -9.69 -4.73 5.31
N ASP A 125 -10.29 -5.79 4.79
CA ASP A 125 -11.74 -5.91 4.70
C ASP A 125 -12.24 -6.63 5.94
N VAL A 126 -13.00 -5.92 6.78
CA VAL A 126 -13.41 -6.40 8.10
C VAL A 126 -14.93 -6.55 8.15
N ASP A 127 -15.37 -7.75 8.49
CA ASP A 127 -16.73 -8.09 8.89
C ASP A 127 -16.79 -8.03 10.42
N SER A 128 -17.22 -6.88 10.93
CA SER A 128 -17.32 -6.65 12.36
C SER A 128 -18.55 -5.81 12.69
N SER A 129 -19.21 -6.16 13.79
CA SER A 129 -20.22 -5.35 14.45
C SER A 129 -19.63 -4.16 15.22
N GLN A 130 -18.31 -4.13 15.42
CA GLN A 130 -17.54 -3.02 15.99
C GLN A 130 -16.96 -2.12 14.90
N ASP A 131 -16.49 -0.92 15.28
CA ASP A 131 -15.79 -0.01 14.38
C ASP A 131 -14.60 -0.71 13.70
N PRO A 132 -14.59 -0.85 12.36
CA PRO A 132 -13.51 -1.47 11.61
C PRO A 132 -12.13 -0.86 11.89
N LYS A 133 -12.05 0.47 12.08
CA LYS A 133 -10.78 1.15 12.39
C LYS A 133 -10.27 0.78 13.79
N GLU A 134 -11.17 0.65 14.77
CA GLU A 134 -10.83 0.20 16.12
C GLU A 134 -10.35 -1.26 16.13
N PHE A 135 -11.02 -2.13 15.37
CA PHE A 135 -10.60 -3.52 15.21
C PHE A 135 -9.17 -3.62 14.67
N VAL A 136 -8.89 -2.91 13.57
CA VAL A 136 -7.58 -2.91 12.92
C VAL A 136 -6.49 -2.34 13.83
N SER A 137 -6.74 -1.19 14.47
CA SER A 137 -5.76 -0.55 15.36
C SER A 137 -5.44 -1.39 16.59
N SER A 138 -6.44 -2.05 17.16
CA SER A 138 -6.27 -2.82 18.41
C SER A 138 -5.66 -4.20 18.18
N HIS A 139 -5.90 -4.81 17.01
CA HIS A 139 -5.57 -6.21 16.76
C HIS A 139 -4.55 -6.45 15.66
N LEU A 140 -4.61 -5.70 14.55
CA LEU A 140 -3.78 -5.99 13.38
C LEU A 140 -2.50 -5.16 13.33
N LEU A 141 -2.50 -4.02 14.02
CA LEU A 141 -1.35 -3.13 14.13
C LEU A 141 -0.62 -3.31 15.46
N PRO A 142 0.71 -3.12 15.49
CA PRO A 142 1.46 -3.21 16.74
C PRO A 142 0.94 -2.21 17.77
N SER A 143 0.72 -2.69 18.99
CA SER A 143 0.37 -1.88 20.15
C SER A 143 1.14 -2.37 21.38
N ASP A 144 1.10 -1.60 22.46
CA ASP A 144 1.74 -1.99 23.73
C ASP A 144 1.18 -3.31 24.30
N ARG A 145 -0.01 -3.72 23.85
CA ARG A 145 -0.76 -4.87 24.39
C ARG A 145 -0.83 -6.06 23.45
N GLN A 146 -0.66 -5.87 22.14
CA GLN A 146 -0.81 -6.93 21.14
C GLN A 146 0.27 -6.86 20.07
N VAL A 147 0.68 -8.05 19.62
CA VAL A 147 1.65 -8.23 18.53
C VAL A 147 0.89 -8.22 17.19
N GLY A 148 0.40 -7.05 16.78
CA GLY A 148 -0.12 -6.89 15.42
C GLY A 148 0.98 -7.12 14.39
N ILE A 149 0.62 -7.67 13.23
CA ILE A 149 1.59 -8.18 12.24
C ILE A 149 1.73 -7.31 10.99
N LEU A 150 0.86 -6.30 10.80
CA LEU A 150 0.83 -5.53 9.55
C LEU A 150 1.92 -4.47 9.44
N ALA A 151 2.60 -4.15 10.54
CA ALA A 151 3.75 -3.27 10.58
C ALA A 151 4.78 -3.80 11.59
N ASN A 152 6.06 -3.56 11.36
CA ASN A 152 7.11 -3.84 12.33
C ASN A 152 7.31 -2.64 13.28
N PRO A 153 7.03 -2.76 14.58
CA PRO A 153 7.09 -1.63 15.50
C PRO A 153 8.51 -1.07 15.71
N ILE A 154 9.57 -1.81 15.34
CA ILE A 154 10.95 -1.37 15.52
C ILE A 154 11.32 -0.33 14.47
N TYR A 155 11.14 -0.65 13.19
CA TYR A 155 11.63 0.16 12.07
C TYR A 155 10.53 0.75 11.16
N GLU A 156 9.26 0.40 11.37
CA GLU A 156 8.12 0.94 10.62
C GLU A 156 7.19 1.77 11.51
N SER A 157 6.59 2.78 10.90
CA SER A 157 5.46 3.53 11.41
C SER A 157 4.27 3.32 10.47
N PHE A 158 3.08 3.68 10.93
CA PHE A 158 1.87 3.54 10.13
C PHE A 158 0.92 4.73 10.32
N CYS A 159 0.01 4.91 9.36
CA CYS A 159 -1.12 5.82 9.47
C CYS A 159 -2.33 5.28 8.70
N PHE A 160 -3.53 5.56 9.18
CA PHE A 160 -4.75 5.26 8.43
C PHE A 160 -4.87 6.22 7.24
N LEU A 161 -5.28 5.69 6.08
CA LEU A 161 -5.62 6.48 4.90
C LEU A 161 -7.14 6.70 4.85
N GLY A 162 -7.54 7.96 4.67
CA GLY A 162 -8.95 8.35 4.62
C GLY A 162 -9.60 8.45 6.01
N ASN A 163 -10.40 9.50 6.21
CA ASN A 163 -11.28 9.65 7.37
C ASN A 163 -12.62 9.01 7.06
#